data_AF-A0A971ZCQ5-F1
#
_entry.id   AF-A0A971ZCQ5-F1
#
_cell.length_a   1.000
_cell.length_b   1.000
_cell.length_c   1.000
_cell.angle_alpha   90.00
_cell.angle_beta   90.00
_cell.angle_gamma   90.00
#
_symmetry.space_group_name_H-M   'P 1'
#
loop_
_entity.id
_entity.type
_entity.pdbx_description
1 polymer ?
#
loop_
_entity_poly.entity_id
_entity_poly.type
_entity_poly.pdbx_seq_one_letter_code
_entity_poly.pdbx_strand_id
1 'polypeptide(L)'
;MNSTAVVLCDLKRALELLQIGSGCADAAFRDGQEDAIRHIVKGKGRLLVVHKAGWGKSFVYFIATKLQRLVEEGVVEKQKRPTGYVVKGKQLFD
;
A
#
# COMPACT_ATOMS: atom_id res chain seq x y z
N MET A 1 -18.21 1.64 -12.73
CA MET A 1 -18.25 0.96 -11.42
C MET A 1 -17.71 1.93 -10.38
N ASN A 2 -18.50 2.21 -9.35
CA ASN A 2 -18.31 3.38 -8.48
C ASN A 2 -17.10 3.12 -7.56
N SER A 3 -16.20 4.10 -7.45
CA SER A 3 -14.89 3.99 -6.77
C SER A 3 -14.96 3.40 -5.35
N THR A 4 -16.10 3.54 -4.65
CA THR A 4 -16.34 2.97 -3.32
C THR A 4 -16.42 1.44 -3.29
N ALA A 5 -16.99 0.81 -4.32
CA ALA A 5 -17.15 -0.64 -4.39
C ALA A 5 -15.82 -1.36 -4.63
N VAL A 6 -14.94 -0.75 -5.43
CA VAL A 6 -13.57 -1.26 -5.68
C VAL A 6 -12.77 -1.25 -4.38
N VAL A 7 -12.84 -0.15 -3.62
CA VAL A 7 -12.11 0.00 -2.34
C VAL A 7 -12.54 -1.04 -1.30
N LEU A 8 -13.83 -1.38 -1.23
CA LEU A 8 -14.31 -2.41 -0.31
C LEU A 8 -13.85 -3.82 -0.72
N CYS A 9 -13.74 -4.08 -2.03
CA CYS A 9 -13.19 -5.33 -2.56
C CYS A 9 -11.70 -5.47 -2.20
N ASP A 10 -10.94 -4.37 -2.35
CA ASP A 10 -9.51 -4.32 -2.04
C ASP A 10 -9.23 -4.65 -0.56
N LEU A 11 -10.07 -4.16 0.37
CA LEU A 11 -9.91 -4.39 1.81
C LEU A 11 -10.20 -5.83 2.24
N LYS A 12 -11.25 -6.45 1.68
CA LYS A 12 -11.52 -7.88 1.94
C LYS A 12 -10.34 -8.73 1.47
N ARG A 13 -9.84 -8.46 0.27
CA ARG A 13 -8.69 -9.16 -0.29
C ARG A 13 -7.41 -8.89 0.49
N ALA A 14 -7.24 -7.67 0.99
CA ALA A 14 -6.13 -7.32 1.88
C ALA A 14 -6.11 -8.19 3.14
N LEU A 15 -7.28 -8.40 3.75
CA LEU A 15 -7.42 -9.19 4.98
C LEU A 15 -7.09 -10.68 4.73
N GLU A 16 -7.57 -11.24 3.62
CA GLU A 16 -7.22 -12.61 3.22
C GLU A 16 -5.70 -12.78 3.04
N LEU A 17 -5.05 -11.82 2.40
CA LEU A 17 -3.59 -11.84 2.21
C LEU A 17 -2.84 -11.72 3.54
N LEU A 18 -3.38 -10.97 4.50
CA LEU A 18 -2.83 -10.91 5.87
C LEU A 18 -2.94 -12.26 6.57
N GLN A 19 -4.10 -12.91 6.51
CA GLN A 19 -4.34 -14.21 7.14
C GLN A 19 -3.44 -15.29 6.54
N ILE A 20 -3.35 -15.34 5.22
CA ILE A 20 -2.47 -16.27 4.50
C ILE A 20 -1.00 -16.00 4.85
N GLY A 21 -0.57 -14.74 4.81
CA GLY A 21 0.83 -14.39 5.07
C GLY A 21 1.26 -14.53 6.53
N SER A 22 0.31 -14.43 7.47
CA SER A 22 0.57 -14.62 8.90
C SER A 22 0.38 -16.07 9.36
N GLY A 23 -0.26 -16.91 8.54
CA GLY A 23 -0.62 -18.28 8.91
C GLY A 23 -1.74 -18.36 9.96
N CYS A 24 -2.48 -17.27 10.19
CA CYS A 24 -3.51 -17.17 11.20
C CYS A 24 -4.83 -16.71 10.56
N ALA A 25 -5.85 -17.56 10.62
CA ALA A 25 -7.18 -17.28 10.05
C ALA A 25 -7.90 -16.12 10.75
N ASP A 26 -7.58 -15.87 12.03
CA ASP A 26 -8.16 -14.79 12.82
C ASP A 26 -7.31 -13.51 12.79
N ALA A 27 -6.30 -13.43 11.91
CA ALA A 27 -5.47 -12.24 11.80
C ALA A 27 -6.32 -11.03 11.35
N ALA A 28 -6.17 -9.93 12.09
CA ALA A 28 -6.79 -8.65 11.82
C ALA A 28 -5.74 -7.55 11.65
N PHE A 29 -6.12 -6.47 10.95
CA PHE A 29 -5.26 -5.31 10.83
C PHE A 29 -5.05 -4.64 12.19
N ARG A 30 -3.81 -4.22 12.42
CA ARG A 30 -3.48 -3.33 13.55
C ARG A 30 -3.79 -1.89 13.19
N ASP A 31 -3.88 -1.05 14.21
CA ASP A 31 -4.15 0.39 14.06
C ASP A 31 -3.27 1.03 12.98
N GLY A 32 -3.93 1.65 11.99
CA GLY A 32 -3.31 2.37 10.88
C GLY A 32 -2.81 1.50 9.71
N GLN A 33 -2.83 0.16 9.80
CA GLN A 33 -2.41 -0.70 8.69
C GLN A 33 -3.40 -0.65 7.53
N GLU A 34 -4.70 -0.68 7.82
CA GLU A 34 -5.74 -0.59 6.79
C GLU A 34 -5.66 0.73 6.02
N ASP A 35 -5.54 1.85 6.74
CA ASP A 35 -5.37 3.18 6.16
C ASP A 35 -4.13 3.27 5.28
N ALA A 36 -3.01 2.68 5.74
CA ALA A 36 -1.77 2.65 4.99
C ALA A 36 -1.91 1.85 3.68
N ILE A 37 -2.50 0.64 3.73
CA ILE A 37 -2.77 -0.18 2.56
C ILE A 37 -3.67 0.59 1.58
N ARG A 38 -4.76 1.17 2.08
CA ARG A 38 -5.72 1.94 1.27
C ARG A 38 -5.07 3.17 0.63
N HIS A 39 -4.16 3.83 1.33
CA HIS A 39 -3.43 4.98 0.79
C HIS A 39 -2.53 4.57 -0.38
N ILE A 40 -1.80 3.46 -0.22
CA ILE A 40 -0.88 2.94 -1.25
C ILE A 40 -1.65 2.44 -2.47
N VAL A 41 -2.70 1.63 -2.27
CA VAL A 41 -3.49 1.05 -3.37
C VAL A 41 -4.22 2.13 -4.18
N LYS A 42 -4.73 3.19 -3.52
CA LYS A 42 -5.35 4.33 -4.22
C LYS A 42 -4.35 5.21 -4.99
N GLY A 43 -3.06 4.90 -4.96
CA GLY A 43 -2.04 5.67 -5.67
C GLY A 43 -1.88 7.10 -5.17
N LYS A 44 -2.24 7.40 -3.91
CA LYS A 44 -2.26 8.77 -3.36
C LYS A 44 -0.87 9.36 -3.07
N GLY A 45 0.20 8.72 -3.56
CA GLY A 45 1.58 9.20 -3.44
C GLY A 45 2.40 8.42 -2.42
N ARG A 46 3.40 9.08 -1.83
CA ARG A 46 4.33 8.47 -0.86
C ARG A 46 3.74 8.57 0.55
N LEU A 47 3.74 7.45 1.28
CA LEU A 47 3.34 7.38 2.68
C LEU A 47 4.57 7.13 3.56
N LEU A 48 4.83 8.01 4.54
CA LEU A 48 5.84 7.80 5.57
C LEU A 48 5.16 7.18 6.80
N VAL A 49 5.60 5.98 7.21
CA VAL A 49 5.04 5.26 8.35
C VAL A 49 6.08 5.18 9.47
N VAL A 50 5.86 5.93 10.55
CA VAL A 50 6.75 5.95 11.72
C VAL A 50 6.10 5.19 12.88
N HIS A 51 6.56 3.97 13.12
CA HIS A 51 6.09 3.10 14.21
C HIS A 51 7.22 2.24 14.76
N LYS A 52 7.06 1.76 16.01
CA LYS A 52 7.97 0.80 16.66
C LYS A 52 8.19 -0.46 15.81
N ALA A 53 9.31 -1.15 16.06
CA ALA A 53 9.59 -2.44 15.44
C ALA A 53 8.47 -3.46 15.76
N GLY A 54 8.23 -4.40 14.87
CA GLY A 54 7.16 -5.39 15.04
C GLY A 54 5.75 -4.91 14.72
N TRP A 55 5.51 -3.63 14.35
CA TRP A 55 4.18 -3.12 13.97
C TRP A 55 3.59 -3.79 12.70
N GLY A 56 4.40 -4.45 11.88
CA GLY A 56 3.92 -5.15 10.68
C GLY A 56 4.03 -4.35 9.38
N LYS A 57 4.99 -3.42 9.28
CA LYS A 57 5.26 -2.65 8.04
C LYS A 57 5.50 -3.56 6.81
N SER A 58 6.14 -4.71 7.01
CA SER A 58 6.37 -5.69 5.94
C SER A 58 5.08 -6.28 5.37
N PHE A 59 4.09 -6.57 6.23
CA PHE A 59 2.76 -7.03 5.79
C PHE A 59 2.06 -5.95 4.97
N VAL A 60 2.07 -4.70 5.44
CA VAL A 60 1.51 -3.56 4.71
C VAL A 60 2.10 -3.45 3.31
N TYR A 61 3.43 -3.51 3.18
CA TYR A 61 4.11 -3.47 1.88
C TYR A 61 3.74 -4.66 0.98
N PHE A 62 3.74 -5.88 1.53
CA PHE A 62 3.46 -7.10 0.77
C PHE A 62 2.02 -7.09 0.23
N ILE A 63 1.05 -6.79 1.09
CA ILE A 63 -0.36 -6.74 0.73
C ILE A 63 -0.61 -5.63 -0.31
N ALA A 64 -0.12 -4.42 -0.08
CA ALA A 64 -0.33 -3.31 -1.00
C ALA A 64 0.32 -3.56 -2.38
N THR A 65 1.49 -4.20 -2.42
CA THR A 65 2.14 -4.59 -3.68
C THR A 65 1.34 -5.67 -4.42
N LYS A 66 0.81 -6.66 -3.71
CA LYS A 66 -0.02 -7.72 -4.31
C LYS A 66 -1.32 -7.17 -4.88
N LEU A 67 -2.00 -6.30 -4.15
CA LEU A 67 -3.23 -5.66 -4.62
C LEU A 67 -3.00 -4.79 -5.86
N GLN A 68 -1.93 -3.99 -5.89
CA GLN A 68 -1.57 -3.22 -7.09
C GLN A 68 -1.33 -4.12 -8.31
N ARG A 69 -0.66 -5.26 -8.16
CA ARG A 69 -0.43 -6.20 -9.27
C ARG A 69 -1.70 -6.82 -9.81
N LEU A 70 -2.66 -7.16 -8.93
CA LEU A 70 -3.96 -7.69 -9.37
C LEU A 70 -4.75 -6.66 -10.18
N VAL A 71 -4.59 -5.37 -9.87
CA VAL A 71 -5.18 -4.27 -10.65
C VAL A 71 -4.41 -4.05 -11.96
N GLU A 72 -3.07 -4.14 -11.92
CA GLU A 72 -2.19 -3.97 -13.09
C GLU A 72 -2.30 -5.12 -14.12
N GLU A 73 -2.59 -6.36 -13.69
CA GLU A 73 -2.81 -7.51 -14.59
C GLU A 73 -4.05 -7.33 -15.51
N GLY A 74 -4.94 -6.38 -15.21
CA GLY A 74 -6.04 -5.96 -16.09
C GLY A 74 -5.72 -4.78 -17.02
N VAL A 75 -4.55 -4.14 -16.89
CA VAL A 75 -4.19 -2.90 -17.62
C VAL A 75 -2.71 -2.93 -17.97
N VAL A 76 -2.32 -3.68 -19.00
CA VAL A 76 -0.98 -3.55 -19.59
C VAL A 76 -0.98 -2.35 -20.55
N GLU A 77 -0.96 -1.14 -20.01
CA GLU A 77 -0.46 0.05 -20.70
C GLU A 77 0.68 0.59 -19.84
N LYS A 78 1.92 0.30 -20.25
CA LYS A 78 3.12 0.62 -19.48
C LYS A 78 3.39 2.12 -19.46
N GLN A 79 2.76 2.85 -18.53
CA GLN A 79 3.23 4.18 -18.17
C GLN A 79 4.54 4.06 -17.38
N LYS A 80 5.64 4.24 -18.13
CA LYS A 80 7.02 4.43 -17.67
C LYS A 80 7.04 5.53 -16.60
N ARG A 81 6.99 5.14 -15.33
CA ARG A 81 7.10 6.07 -14.19
C ARG A 81 8.53 6.64 -14.18
N PRO A 82 8.74 7.97 -14.20
CA PRO A 82 10.08 8.53 -14.16
C PRO A 82 10.71 8.27 -12.79
N THR A 83 11.75 7.44 -12.78
CA THR A 83 12.69 7.30 -11.66
C THR A 83 13.48 8.61 -11.55
N GLY A 84 12.99 9.52 -10.72
CA GLY A 84 13.69 10.75 -10.37
C GLY A 84 13.34 11.17 -8.95
N TYR A 85 14.33 11.13 -8.06
CA TYR A 85 14.24 11.84 -6.79
C TYR A 85 14.39 13.34 -7.10
N VAL A 86 13.33 14.12 -6.91
CA VAL A 86 13.43 15.59 -6.88
C VAL A 86 13.97 15.99 -5.51
N VAL A 87 15.27 16.29 -5.45
CA VAL A 87 15.86 17.01 -4.32
C VAL A 87 15.41 18.47 -4.45
N LYS A 88 14.37 18.85 -3.73
CA LYS A 88 13.87 20.22 -3.71
C LYS A 88 14.78 21.06 -2.83
N GLY A 89 15.51 22.00 -3.45
CA GLY A 89 16.04 23.21 -2.82
C GLY A 89 17.23 23.02 -1.90
N LYS A 90 18.43 23.35 -2.40
CA LYS A 90 19.47 23.93 -1.54
C LYS A 90 18.87 25.18 -0.88
N GLN A 91 18.86 25.21 0.44
CA GLN A 91 18.93 26.47 1.16
C GLN A 91 20.22 26.44 1.98
N LEU A 92 21.17 27.25 1.50
CA LEU A 92 22.31 27.76 2.24
C LEU A 92 21.83 28.32 3.59
N PHE A 93 22.50 27.95 4.67
CA PHE A 93 22.67 28.80 5.84
C PHE A 93 24.09 28.59 6.35
N ASP A 94 24.71 29.69 6.76
CA ASP A 94 26.13 29.89 7.07
C ASP A 94 26.75 28.88 8.05
#